data_AF-A0A2A9KPB5-F1
#
_entry.id   AF-A0A2A9KPB5-F1
#
_cell.length_a   1.000
_cell.length_b   1.000
_cell.length_c   1.000
_cell.angle_alpha   90.00
_cell.angle_beta   90.00
_cell.angle_gamma   90.00
#
_symmetry.space_group_name_H-M   'P 1'
#
loop_
_entity.id
_entity.type
_entity.pdbx_description
1 polymer ?
#
loop_
_entity_poly.entity_id
_entity_poly.type
_entity_poly.pdbx_seq_one_letter_code
_entity_poly.pdbx_strand_id
1 'polypeptide(L)'
;MSNIIPFAATGVMEVPAHVAALFDADSNIAPRVTINQLSYKGKVWRRIVDGEETKLTRKNADGDTEPVPIVGLVVLDHNKSRSRAYYEGDFVDGENKSPRCASMDGVKPDAGIENPIAATCASCPNAVKGSKISDSGKQTTLCSANKRLAVVPAGTNAIKTHPVLLLRIAQTSVWDKNNPHEAQGWYAWDQYLDLLRARGAKNTAAVETRVKFDLDKPYPKLLFSAARWLNEDEATAAKLRRVDASDEIAKILNGAGDDGVAGQPGIPAEGVEQAAGAAQDDGAAAAQAAAAAAAKVEADKAAKAAADKAAKAAAKKAKEEAAAAAAKAASDAAAAAAAAAQDDDGGFGSVDDTLAAEAPAPAASAAQASPAAAAATVEAGVPAGLADLMVGWDA
;
A
#
# COMPACT_ATOMS: atom_id res chain seq x y z
N MET A 1 -18.58 -15.41 -55.57
CA MET A 1 -17.87 -16.42 -54.77
C MET A 1 -18.04 -16.03 -53.31
N SER A 2 -18.38 -16.96 -52.42
CA SER A 2 -18.62 -16.64 -51.01
C SER A 2 -17.30 -16.58 -50.26
N ASN A 3 -16.89 -15.40 -49.80
CA ASN A 3 -15.72 -15.23 -48.94
C ASN A 3 -16.05 -15.73 -47.53
N ILE A 4 -15.89 -17.04 -47.31
CA ILE A 4 -15.94 -17.65 -45.99
C ILE A 4 -14.65 -17.24 -45.26
N ILE A 5 -14.77 -16.35 -44.27
CA ILE A 5 -13.67 -15.93 -43.41
C ILE A 5 -13.64 -16.89 -42.20
N PRO A 6 -12.59 -17.71 -42.03
CA PRO A 6 -12.56 -18.71 -40.97
C PRO A 6 -12.12 -18.12 -39.62
N PHE A 7 -12.90 -18.36 -38.57
CA PHE A 7 -12.61 -18.00 -37.17
C PHE A 7 -11.40 -18.75 -36.56
N ALA A 8 -10.58 -19.41 -37.37
CA ALA A 8 -9.37 -20.14 -36.93
C ALA A 8 -8.11 -19.25 -36.91
N ALA A 9 -8.21 -17.99 -37.32
CA ALA A 9 -7.14 -17.01 -37.17
C ALA A 9 -7.09 -16.45 -35.74
N THR A 10 -5.88 -16.33 -35.18
CA THR A 10 -5.66 -15.75 -33.85
C THR A 10 -5.62 -14.22 -33.92
N GLY A 11 -6.62 -13.56 -33.32
CA GLY A 11 -6.68 -12.10 -33.18
C GLY A 11 -8.11 -11.58 -33.20
N VAL A 12 -8.28 -10.27 -33.00
CA VAL A 12 -9.56 -9.59 -33.26
C VAL A 12 -9.74 -9.47 -34.78
N MET A 13 -10.70 -10.21 -35.34
CA MET A 13 -11.01 -10.10 -36.78
C MET A 13 -11.94 -8.91 -37.04
N GLU A 14 -11.65 -8.16 -38.10
CA GLU A 14 -12.54 -7.11 -38.61
C GLU A 14 -13.89 -7.75 -39.05
N VAL A 15 -14.99 -7.23 -38.51
CA VAL A 15 -16.33 -7.77 -38.80
C VAL A 15 -16.67 -7.49 -40.27
N PRO A 16 -17.01 -8.50 -41.09
CA PRO A 16 -17.31 -8.27 -42.50
C PRO A 16 -18.47 -7.27 -42.66
N ALA A 17 -18.34 -6.29 -43.55
CA ALA A 17 -19.29 -5.17 -43.66
C ALA A 17 -20.77 -5.59 -43.84
N HIS A 18 -21.04 -6.76 -44.42
CA HIS A 18 -22.39 -7.32 -44.58
C HIS A 18 -22.97 -7.94 -43.29
N VAL A 19 -22.14 -8.22 -42.29
CA VAL A 19 -22.52 -8.64 -40.93
C VAL A 19 -22.66 -7.42 -40.03
N ALA A 20 -21.68 -6.50 -40.06
CA ALA A 20 -21.72 -5.25 -39.30
C ALA A 20 -23.01 -4.45 -39.60
N ALA A 21 -23.32 -4.25 -40.87
CA ALA A 21 -24.54 -3.55 -41.32
C ALA A 21 -25.87 -4.25 -40.95
N LEU A 22 -25.84 -5.46 -40.39
CA LEU A 22 -27.01 -6.17 -39.88
C LEU A 22 -27.08 -6.21 -38.34
N PHE A 23 -25.96 -6.09 -37.63
CA PHE A 23 -25.88 -6.42 -36.20
C PHE A 23 -25.09 -5.42 -35.32
N ASP A 24 -24.47 -4.37 -35.87
CA ASP A 24 -23.74 -3.35 -35.09
C ASP A 24 -24.60 -2.71 -33.99
N ALA A 25 -25.90 -2.52 -34.23
CA ALA A 25 -26.84 -1.92 -33.29
C ALA A 25 -27.49 -2.94 -32.33
N ASP A 26 -27.52 -4.23 -32.68
CA ASP A 26 -28.23 -5.31 -31.99
C ASP A 26 -27.26 -6.37 -31.44
N SER A 27 -26.20 -5.93 -30.76
CA SER A 27 -25.28 -6.85 -30.09
C SER A 27 -25.94 -7.54 -28.90
N ASN A 28 -26.16 -8.85 -29.01
CA ASN A 28 -26.50 -9.72 -27.89
C ASN A 28 -25.26 -10.24 -27.12
N ILE A 29 -24.06 -9.89 -27.57
CA ILE A 29 -22.79 -10.25 -26.91
C ILE A 29 -22.40 -9.10 -25.97
N ALA A 30 -22.54 -9.33 -24.67
CA ALA A 30 -22.13 -8.36 -23.66
C ALA A 30 -20.60 -8.13 -23.74
N PRO A 31 -20.13 -6.87 -23.93
CA PRO A 31 -18.70 -6.59 -23.96
C PRO A 31 -18.08 -6.88 -22.60
N ARG A 32 -16.97 -7.62 -22.57
CA ARG A 32 -16.19 -7.85 -21.34
C ARG A 32 -15.53 -6.54 -20.93
N VAL A 33 -16.07 -5.89 -19.91
CA VAL A 33 -15.54 -4.65 -19.33
C VAL A 33 -14.29 -4.98 -18.49
N THR A 34 -13.20 -5.31 -19.17
CA THR A 34 -11.88 -5.45 -18.57
C THR A 34 -11.32 -4.08 -18.22
N ILE A 35 -10.73 -3.92 -17.03
CA ILE A 35 -10.06 -2.67 -16.65
C ILE A 35 -8.61 -2.66 -17.16
N ASN A 36 -8.33 -1.71 -18.04
CA ASN A 36 -7.00 -1.44 -18.59
C ASN A 36 -6.01 -1.19 -17.45
N GLN A 37 -4.87 -1.89 -17.44
CA GLN A 37 -3.98 -1.94 -16.29
C GLN A 37 -2.49 -2.07 -16.65
N LEU A 38 -1.64 -1.49 -15.81
CA LEU A 38 -0.20 -1.68 -15.82
C LEU A 38 0.16 -2.65 -14.69
N SER A 39 0.30 -3.93 -15.04
CA SER A 39 0.63 -5.00 -14.10
C SER A 39 2.11 -5.37 -14.19
N TYR A 40 2.54 -6.28 -13.31
CA TYR A 40 3.89 -6.83 -13.27
C TYR A 40 3.90 -8.22 -12.64
N LYS A 41 4.74 -9.11 -13.18
CA LYS A 41 5.09 -10.42 -12.59
C LYS A 41 6.61 -10.54 -12.57
N GLY A 42 7.21 -10.95 -11.45
CA GLY A 42 8.66 -11.20 -11.39
C GLY A 42 9.53 -10.01 -11.81
N LYS A 43 9.11 -8.78 -11.46
CA LYS A 43 9.76 -7.50 -11.83
C LYS A 43 9.81 -7.19 -13.35
N VAL A 44 8.93 -7.78 -14.15
CA VAL A 44 8.71 -7.41 -15.56
C VAL A 44 7.35 -6.76 -15.73
N TRP A 45 7.30 -5.56 -16.32
CA TRP A 45 6.08 -4.81 -16.59
C TRP A 45 5.26 -5.42 -17.74
N ARG A 46 3.93 -5.36 -17.60
CA ARG A 46 2.94 -5.83 -18.57
C ARG A 46 1.83 -4.78 -18.70
N ARG A 47 1.61 -4.28 -19.91
CA ARG A 47 0.45 -3.46 -20.27
C ARG A 47 -0.69 -4.40 -20.65
N ILE A 48 -1.84 -4.26 -19.99
CA ILE A 48 -3.07 -4.95 -20.36
C ILE A 48 -4.05 -3.90 -20.84
N VAL A 49 -4.44 -3.98 -22.12
CA VAL A 49 -5.40 -3.08 -22.77
C VAL A 49 -6.45 -3.91 -23.51
N ASP A 50 -7.71 -3.68 -23.20
CA ASP A 50 -8.90 -4.33 -23.79
C ASP A 50 -8.84 -5.88 -23.80
N GLY A 51 -8.10 -6.44 -22.84
CA GLY A 51 -7.85 -7.87 -22.66
C GLY A 51 -6.55 -8.40 -23.25
N GLU A 52 -5.84 -7.64 -24.09
CA GLU A 52 -4.54 -8.02 -24.65
C GLU A 52 -3.39 -7.68 -23.68
N GLU A 53 -2.49 -8.64 -23.41
CA GLU A 53 -1.33 -8.46 -22.54
C GLU A 53 -0.03 -8.30 -23.34
N THR A 54 0.52 -7.08 -23.38
CA THR A 54 1.82 -6.76 -23.96
C THR A 54 2.89 -6.66 -22.86
N LYS A 55 3.99 -7.42 -22.97
CA LYS A 55 5.17 -7.24 -22.09
C LYS A 55 5.95 -6.00 -22.52
N LEU A 56 6.26 -5.09 -21.60
CA LEU A 56 7.05 -3.90 -21.94
C LEU A 56 8.53 -4.27 -22.04
N THR A 57 9.03 -4.35 -23.28
CA THR A 57 10.43 -4.58 -23.61
C THR A 57 11.02 -3.41 -24.38
N ARG A 58 12.36 -3.36 -24.43
CA ARG A 58 13.16 -2.44 -25.25
C ARG A 58 14.22 -3.25 -25.99
N LYS A 59 14.78 -2.69 -27.06
CA LYS A 59 15.98 -3.23 -27.70
C LYS A 59 17.19 -2.43 -27.22
N ASN A 60 18.23 -3.14 -26.78
CA ASN A 60 19.52 -2.53 -26.43
C ASN A 60 20.33 -2.18 -27.70
N ALA A 61 21.44 -1.46 -27.52
CA ALA A 61 22.34 -1.09 -28.61
C ALA A 61 22.87 -2.31 -29.40
N ASP A 62 23.06 -3.44 -28.71
CA ASP A 62 23.52 -4.72 -29.27
C ASP A 62 22.41 -5.49 -30.01
N GLY A 63 21.17 -5.00 -30.00
CA GLY A 63 20.00 -5.58 -30.67
C GLY A 63 19.14 -6.52 -29.80
N ASP A 64 19.68 -6.98 -28.67
CA ASP A 64 18.98 -7.85 -27.72
C ASP A 64 17.75 -7.18 -27.09
N THR A 65 16.74 -7.99 -26.76
CA THR A 65 15.45 -7.51 -26.24
C THR A 65 15.36 -7.72 -24.72
N GLU A 66 15.41 -6.62 -23.96
CA GLU A 66 15.34 -6.60 -22.49
C GLU A 66 13.97 -6.13 -21.98
N PRO A 67 13.54 -6.55 -20.77
CA PRO A 67 12.41 -5.92 -20.08
C PRO A 67 12.75 -4.48 -19.69
N VAL A 68 11.78 -3.56 -19.80
CA VAL A 68 11.98 -2.15 -19.40
C VAL A 68 12.20 -2.04 -17.88
N PRO A 69 13.34 -1.51 -17.39
CA PRO A 69 13.64 -1.50 -15.95
C PRO A 69 13.01 -0.32 -15.20
N ILE A 70 12.70 0.78 -15.91
CA ILE A 70 12.14 2.02 -15.38
C ILE A 70 11.09 2.52 -16.36
N VAL A 71 9.87 2.78 -15.89
CA VAL A 71 8.78 3.37 -16.70
C VAL A 71 8.55 4.83 -16.30
N GLY A 72 8.36 5.71 -17.29
CA GLY A 72 7.91 7.09 -17.08
C GLY A 72 6.38 7.18 -17.15
N LEU A 73 5.76 7.70 -16.09
CA LEU A 73 4.29 7.79 -15.94
C LEU A 73 3.86 9.19 -15.50
N VAL A 74 2.65 9.58 -15.87
CA VAL A 74 1.89 10.67 -15.24
C VAL A 74 0.76 10.06 -14.44
N VAL A 75 0.72 10.33 -13.13
CA VAL A 75 -0.34 9.84 -12.24
C VAL A 75 -1.47 10.86 -12.24
N LEU A 76 -2.62 10.51 -12.81
CA LEU A 76 -3.77 11.42 -12.95
C LEU A 76 -4.52 11.57 -11.62
N ASP A 77 -4.71 10.47 -10.90
CA ASP A 77 -5.29 10.46 -9.54
C ASP A 77 -4.97 9.14 -8.80
N HIS A 78 -5.38 9.04 -7.53
CA HIS A 78 -5.22 7.84 -6.71
C HIS A 78 -6.41 7.59 -5.76
N ASN A 79 -6.60 6.34 -5.32
CA ASN A 79 -7.60 6.08 -4.28
C ASN A 79 -7.18 6.74 -2.96
N LYS A 80 -8.12 7.31 -2.20
CA LYS A 80 -7.79 8.05 -0.96
C LYS A 80 -7.37 7.09 0.14
N SER A 81 -8.27 6.18 0.49
CA SER A 81 -8.06 4.97 1.29
C SER A 81 -7.29 3.90 0.50
N ARG A 82 -7.01 2.73 1.11
CA ARG A 82 -6.30 1.61 0.48
C ARG A 82 -7.28 0.49 0.20
N SER A 83 -7.39 0.05 -1.06
CA SER A 83 -8.20 -1.10 -1.46
C SER A 83 -7.73 -2.36 -0.75
N ARG A 84 -8.64 -3.32 -0.59
CA ARG A 84 -8.43 -4.53 0.20
C ARG A 84 -8.96 -5.76 -0.53
N ALA A 85 -8.22 -6.86 -0.46
CA ALA A 85 -8.63 -8.15 -0.99
C ALA A 85 -8.16 -9.28 -0.07
N TYR A 86 -9.08 -10.17 0.31
CA TYR A 86 -8.81 -11.40 1.05
C TYR A 86 -9.13 -12.60 0.17
N TYR A 87 -8.12 -13.43 -0.07
CA TYR A 87 -8.23 -14.71 -0.74
C TYR A 87 -8.19 -15.83 0.31
N GLU A 88 -8.86 -16.94 0.04
CA GLU A 88 -8.99 -18.06 0.99
C GLU A 88 -8.15 -19.27 0.53
N GLY A 89 -7.39 -19.84 1.45
CA GLY A 89 -6.27 -20.74 1.15
C GLY A 89 -4.98 -19.97 0.85
N ASP A 90 -3.96 -20.70 0.41
CA ASP A 90 -2.67 -20.12 -0.01
C ASP A 90 -2.63 -19.84 -1.53
N PHE A 91 -1.66 -19.04 -1.95
CA PHE A 91 -1.49 -18.64 -3.35
C PHE A 91 -0.92 -19.78 -4.20
N VAL A 92 -1.56 -20.06 -5.34
CA VAL A 92 -1.13 -21.05 -6.33
C VAL A 92 -0.89 -20.31 -7.65
N ASP A 93 0.32 -20.42 -8.20
CA ASP A 93 0.63 -19.73 -9.46
C ASP A 93 -0.23 -20.29 -10.62
N GLY A 94 -0.76 -19.39 -11.43
CA GLY A 94 -1.72 -19.71 -12.51
C GLY A 94 -3.18 -19.90 -12.08
N GLU A 95 -3.51 -20.00 -10.78
CA GLU A 95 -4.92 -20.11 -10.34
C GLU A 95 -5.57 -18.72 -10.27
N ASN A 96 -6.43 -18.38 -11.24
CA ASN A 96 -7.29 -17.19 -11.14
C ASN A 96 -8.47 -17.48 -10.19
N LYS A 97 -8.19 -17.34 -8.89
CA LYS A 97 -9.14 -17.52 -7.80
C LYS A 97 -9.79 -16.19 -7.40
N SER A 98 -11.12 -16.14 -7.39
CA SER A 98 -11.87 -15.01 -6.84
C SER A 98 -11.49 -14.76 -5.37
N PRO A 99 -11.29 -13.50 -4.92
CA PRO A 99 -11.13 -13.23 -3.51
C PRO A 99 -12.43 -13.54 -2.76
N ARG A 100 -12.29 -14.18 -1.61
CA ARG A 100 -13.39 -14.47 -0.69
C ARG A 100 -14.03 -13.20 -0.14
N CYS A 101 -13.33 -12.06 -0.14
CA CYS A 101 -13.89 -10.72 0.10
C CYS A 101 -13.00 -9.62 -0.50
N ALA A 102 -13.58 -8.64 -1.20
CA ALA A 102 -12.89 -7.46 -1.72
C ALA A 102 -13.57 -6.14 -1.27
N SER A 103 -12.81 -5.04 -1.35
CA SER A 103 -13.26 -3.68 -1.11
C SER A 103 -12.35 -2.72 -1.90
N MET A 104 -12.87 -2.05 -2.93
CA MET A 104 -12.08 -1.14 -3.74
C MET A 104 -11.91 0.22 -3.05
N ASP A 105 -12.94 0.68 -2.33
CA ASP A 105 -12.87 1.89 -1.50
C ASP A 105 -12.06 1.70 -0.20
N GLY A 106 -11.82 0.46 0.26
CA GLY A 106 -11.12 0.16 1.51
C GLY A 106 -11.91 0.46 2.79
N VAL A 107 -13.20 0.80 2.66
CA VAL A 107 -14.12 1.20 3.75
C VAL A 107 -15.16 0.12 3.97
N LYS A 108 -15.82 -0.36 2.91
CA LYS A 108 -16.86 -1.40 2.94
C LYS A 108 -16.62 -2.46 1.85
N PRO A 109 -17.11 -3.70 2.02
CA PRO A 109 -17.09 -4.69 0.94
C PRO A 109 -17.80 -4.18 -0.33
N ASP A 110 -17.30 -4.58 -1.49
CA ASP A 110 -17.92 -4.22 -2.77
C ASP A 110 -19.26 -4.96 -2.97
N ALA A 111 -20.19 -4.36 -3.71
CA ALA A 111 -21.56 -4.86 -3.83
C ALA A 111 -21.69 -6.24 -4.53
N GLY A 112 -20.63 -6.70 -5.22
CA GLY A 112 -20.56 -8.04 -5.81
C GLY A 112 -20.08 -9.14 -4.85
N ILE A 113 -19.72 -8.80 -3.61
CA ILE A 113 -19.31 -9.79 -2.61
C ILE A 113 -20.55 -10.35 -1.90
N GLU A 114 -20.96 -11.56 -2.29
CA GLU A 114 -22.16 -12.24 -1.74
C GLU A 114 -22.12 -12.44 -0.22
N ASN A 115 -20.94 -12.75 0.33
CA ASN A 115 -20.77 -13.25 1.69
C ASN A 115 -19.72 -12.44 2.48
N PRO A 116 -19.90 -11.12 2.70
CA PRO A 116 -18.87 -10.24 3.27
C PRO A 116 -18.44 -10.66 4.68
N ILE A 117 -17.13 -10.62 4.95
CA ILE A 117 -16.53 -11.07 6.23
C ILE A 117 -16.88 -10.14 7.40
N ALA A 118 -17.07 -8.85 7.12
CA ALA A 118 -17.52 -7.85 8.08
C ALA A 118 -18.21 -6.70 7.33
N ALA A 119 -19.13 -5.99 8.01
CA ALA A 119 -19.84 -4.86 7.43
C ALA A 119 -18.93 -3.68 7.03
N THR A 120 -17.74 -3.56 7.63
CA THR A 120 -16.71 -2.58 7.24
C THR A 120 -15.33 -3.22 7.21
N CYS A 121 -14.44 -2.66 6.40
CA CYS A 121 -13.04 -3.06 6.39
C CYS A 121 -12.27 -2.62 7.65
N ALA A 122 -12.77 -1.62 8.39
CA ALA A 122 -12.19 -1.18 9.65
C ALA A 122 -12.47 -2.17 10.80
N SER A 123 -13.63 -2.83 10.79
CA SER A 123 -14.02 -3.83 11.79
C SER A 123 -13.71 -5.28 11.39
N CYS A 124 -13.02 -5.50 10.27
CA CYS A 124 -12.73 -6.83 9.74
C CYS A 124 -11.56 -7.52 10.49
N PRO A 125 -11.73 -8.72 11.06
CA PRO A 125 -10.66 -9.42 11.78
C PRO A 125 -9.44 -9.70 10.88
N ASN A 126 -9.68 -10.02 9.60
CA ASN A 126 -8.62 -10.30 8.62
C ASN A 126 -7.84 -9.03 8.22
N ALA A 127 -8.34 -7.84 8.54
CA ALA A 127 -7.64 -6.57 8.32
C ALA A 127 -6.72 -6.16 9.49
N VAL A 128 -6.79 -6.86 10.63
CA VAL A 128 -5.97 -6.58 11.82
C VAL A 128 -4.54 -7.08 11.61
N LYS A 129 -3.55 -6.25 11.96
CA LYS A 129 -2.12 -6.61 11.88
C LYS A 129 -1.82 -7.76 12.85
N GLY A 130 -1.21 -8.83 12.34
CA GLY A 130 -0.95 -10.08 13.07
C GLY A 130 -2.00 -11.16 12.81
N SER A 131 -3.01 -10.92 11.97
CA SER A 131 -3.97 -11.96 11.54
C SER A 131 -3.34 -13.02 10.63
N LYS A 132 -2.28 -12.69 9.87
CA LYS A 132 -1.33 -13.66 9.29
C LYS A 132 0.05 -13.41 9.90
N ILE A 133 0.83 -14.47 10.02
CA ILE A 133 2.28 -14.42 10.22
C ILE A 133 2.88 -14.93 8.91
N SER A 134 3.81 -14.19 8.31
CA SER A 134 4.55 -14.68 7.14
C SER A 134 5.62 -15.69 7.54
N ASP A 135 6.10 -16.49 6.59
CA ASP A 135 7.11 -17.54 6.82
C ASP A 135 8.42 -16.97 7.37
N SER A 136 8.68 -15.68 7.10
CA SER A 136 9.77 -14.89 7.69
C SER A 136 9.50 -14.41 9.14
N GLY A 137 8.50 -14.96 9.83
CA GLY A 137 8.09 -14.63 11.19
C GLY A 137 7.45 -13.24 11.38
N LYS A 138 7.06 -12.54 10.30
CA LYS A 138 6.56 -11.15 10.39
C LYS A 138 5.04 -11.11 10.49
N GLN A 139 4.51 -10.31 11.41
CA GLN A 139 3.08 -10.03 11.53
C GLN A 139 2.58 -9.23 10.31
N THR A 140 1.71 -9.84 9.52
CA THR A 140 1.05 -9.29 8.33
C THR A 140 -0.47 -9.29 8.53
N THR A 141 -1.24 -8.93 7.50
CA THR A 141 -2.71 -9.03 7.50
C THR A 141 -3.13 -10.17 6.57
N LEU A 142 -4.16 -10.95 6.95
CA LEU A 142 -4.78 -11.93 6.05
C LEU A 142 -5.38 -11.24 4.82
N CYS A 143 -6.09 -10.14 5.05
CA CYS A 143 -6.59 -9.27 4.01
C CYS A 143 -5.45 -8.38 3.49
N SER A 144 -5.05 -8.59 2.24
CA SER A 144 -4.05 -7.76 1.56
C SER A 144 -4.55 -6.30 1.44
N ALA A 145 -3.62 -5.35 1.45
CA ALA A 145 -3.90 -3.92 1.31
C ALA A 145 -3.03 -3.33 0.19
N ASN A 146 -3.70 -2.74 -0.80
CA ASN A 146 -3.09 -2.23 -2.02
C ASN A 146 -3.58 -0.79 -2.29
N LYS A 147 -2.70 0.06 -2.81
CA LYS A 147 -3.07 1.41 -3.29
C LYS A 147 -3.31 1.32 -4.79
N ARG A 148 -4.32 2.03 -5.30
CA ARG A 148 -4.64 2.12 -6.73
C ARG A 148 -4.24 3.50 -7.23
N LEU A 149 -3.47 3.53 -8.31
CA LEU A 149 -3.10 4.74 -9.04
C LEU A 149 -3.73 4.67 -10.44
N ALA A 150 -4.33 5.76 -10.89
CA ALA A 150 -4.76 5.94 -12.27
C ALA A 150 -3.61 6.63 -13.01
N VAL A 151 -2.97 5.93 -13.95
CA VAL A 151 -1.74 6.37 -14.61
C VAL A 151 -1.89 6.37 -16.12
N VAL A 152 -1.16 7.27 -16.78
CA VAL A 152 -0.89 7.20 -18.22
C VAL A 152 0.63 7.23 -18.43
N PRO A 153 1.16 6.71 -19.54
CA PRO A 153 2.55 6.94 -19.93
C PRO A 153 2.91 8.42 -20.02
N ALA A 154 4.19 8.73 -19.79
CA ALA A 154 4.74 10.07 -19.98
C ALA A 154 4.95 10.40 -21.46
N GLY A 155 4.91 11.69 -21.79
CA GLY A 155 5.11 12.22 -23.15
C GLY A 155 3.82 12.73 -23.80
N THR A 156 3.90 13.85 -24.53
CA THR A 156 2.74 14.62 -25.03
C THR A 156 1.75 13.82 -25.88
N ASN A 157 2.24 12.87 -26.68
CA ASN A 157 1.38 12.00 -27.49
C ASN A 157 0.78 10.89 -26.63
N ALA A 158 1.62 10.21 -25.85
CA ALA A 158 1.23 9.06 -25.04
C ALA A 158 0.12 9.39 -24.00
N ILE A 159 0.18 10.59 -23.40
CA ILE A 159 -0.86 11.12 -22.49
C ILE A 159 -2.23 11.26 -23.19
N LYS A 160 -2.25 11.45 -24.52
CA LYS A 160 -3.46 11.65 -25.33
C LYS A 160 -3.97 10.35 -25.96
N THR A 161 -3.08 9.46 -26.39
CA THR A 161 -3.43 8.26 -27.18
C THR A 161 -3.79 7.05 -26.32
N HIS A 162 -3.11 6.82 -25.19
CA HIS A 162 -3.33 5.60 -24.41
C HIS A 162 -4.56 5.69 -23.49
N PRO A 163 -5.22 4.54 -23.19
CA PRO A 163 -6.25 4.45 -22.14
C PRO A 163 -5.66 4.79 -20.76
N VAL A 164 -6.51 5.13 -19.79
CA VAL A 164 -6.05 5.28 -18.40
C VAL A 164 -5.80 3.87 -17.84
N LEU A 165 -4.59 3.65 -17.33
CA LEU A 165 -4.17 2.37 -16.78
C LEU A 165 -4.31 2.36 -15.26
N LEU A 166 -4.88 1.28 -14.73
CA LEU A 166 -4.79 0.94 -13.31
C LEU A 166 -3.39 0.41 -12.97
N LEU A 167 -2.65 1.11 -12.12
CA LEU A 167 -1.46 0.58 -11.46
C LEU A 167 -1.80 0.26 -10.00
N ARG A 168 -1.74 -1.03 -9.63
CA ARG A 168 -1.81 -1.46 -8.23
C ARG A 168 -0.41 -1.48 -7.62
N ILE A 169 -0.29 -0.98 -6.39
CA ILE A 169 0.97 -1.00 -5.67
C ILE A 169 0.77 -1.58 -4.26
N ALA A 170 1.62 -2.56 -3.92
CA ALA A 170 1.57 -3.26 -2.63
C ALA A 170 1.94 -2.35 -1.46
N GLN A 171 1.43 -2.65 -0.25
CA GLN A 171 1.66 -1.87 0.98
C GLN A 171 3.13 -1.46 1.24
N THR A 172 4.10 -2.31 0.88
CA THR A 172 5.57 -2.09 0.99
C THR A 172 6.13 -1.07 -0.01
N SER A 173 5.46 -0.88 -1.14
CA SER A 173 5.74 0.16 -2.13
C SER A 173 5.08 1.50 -1.77
N VAL A 174 4.05 1.46 -0.91
CA VAL A 174 3.31 2.66 -0.51
C VAL A 174 4.02 3.42 0.62
N TRP A 175 4.53 2.71 1.64
CA TRP A 175 5.29 3.29 2.75
C TRP A 175 6.42 2.38 3.18
N ASP A 176 7.65 2.91 3.25
CA ASP A 176 8.83 2.21 3.77
C ASP A 176 9.74 3.18 4.51
N LYS A 177 9.70 3.16 5.85
CA LYS A 177 10.49 4.05 6.72
C LYS A 177 12.01 3.87 6.57
N ASN A 178 12.48 2.71 6.10
CA ASN A 178 13.89 2.34 6.09
C ASN A 178 14.42 2.12 4.66
N ASN A 179 13.90 2.88 3.70
CA ASN A 179 14.25 2.79 2.29
C ASN A 179 15.68 3.36 2.02
N PRO A 180 16.67 2.54 1.61
CA PRO A 180 18.04 3.02 1.40
C PRO A 180 18.19 3.93 0.16
N HIS A 181 17.23 3.89 -0.77
CA HIS A 181 17.32 4.64 -2.03
C HIS A 181 16.82 6.09 -1.93
N GLU A 182 16.37 6.58 -0.76
CA GLU A 182 15.94 7.98 -0.60
C GLU A 182 17.09 8.95 -0.86
N ALA A 183 18.30 8.61 -0.42
CA ALA A 183 19.52 9.34 -0.75
C ALA A 183 19.84 9.37 -2.26
N GLN A 184 19.27 8.44 -3.04
CA GLN A 184 19.37 8.37 -4.50
C GLN A 184 18.18 9.04 -5.20
N GLY A 185 17.27 9.69 -4.46
CA GLY A 185 16.07 10.33 -5.01
C GLY A 185 14.94 9.36 -5.39
N TRP A 186 14.89 8.17 -4.77
CA TRP A 186 13.86 7.15 -4.99
C TRP A 186 13.13 6.80 -3.69
N TYR A 187 11.81 7.01 -3.67
CA TYR A 187 10.98 6.99 -2.46
C TYR A 187 9.84 5.96 -2.57
N ALA A 188 9.25 5.54 -1.45
CA ALA A 188 7.94 4.89 -1.46
C ALA A 188 6.82 5.94 -1.70
N TRP A 189 5.63 5.51 -2.13
CA TRP A 189 4.60 6.42 -2.65
C TRP A 189 4.20 7.58 -1.73
N ASP A 190 3.94 7.31 -0.44
CA ASP A 190 3.49 8.35 0.49
C ASP A 190 4.62 9.38 0.75
N GLN A 191 5.88 8.91 0.85
CA GLN A 191 7.06 9.78 0.96
C GLN A 191 7.35 10.55 -0.34
N TYR A 192 7.01 9.98 -1.50
CA TYR A 192 7.04 10.67 -2.79
C TYR A 192 6.02 11.81 -2.85
N LEU A 193 4.81 11.63 -2.32
CA LEU A 193 3.82 12.70 -2.17
C LEU A 193 4.30 13.82 -1.24
N ASP A 194 5.03 13.48 -0.18
CA ASP A 194 5.62 14.46 0.74
C ASP A 194 6.75 15.27 0.07
N LEU A 195 7.61 14.62 -0.72
CA LEU A 195 8.59 15.28 -1.59
C LEU A 195 7.89 16.24 -2.58
N LEU A 196 6.87 15.76 -3.30
CA LEU A 196 6.11 16.57 -4.26
C LEU A 196 5.52 17.82 -3.58
N ARG A 197 4.92 17.67 -2.39
CA ARG A 197 4.37 18.78 -1.60
C ARG A 197 5.45 19.77 -1.17
N ALA A 198 6.62 19.28 -0.73
CA ALA A 198 7.78 20.10 -0.38
C ALA A 198 8.39 20.84 -1.59
N ARG A 199 8.19 20.33 -2.81
CA ARG A 199 8.53 21.02 -4.08
C ARG A 199 7.39 21.89 -4.62
N GLY A 200 6.30 22.08 -3.87
CA GLY A 200 5.18 22.94 -4.23
C GLY A 200 4.15 22.32 -5.19
N ALA A 201 4.29 21.04 -5.56
CA ALA A 201 3.33 20.38 -6.43
C ALA A 201 1.99 20.16 -5.69
N LYS A 202 0.89 20.67 -6.29
CA LYS A 202 -0.47 20.54 -5.76
C LYS A 202 -1.26 19.37 -6.37
N ASN A 203 -0.72 18.74 -7.41
CA ASN A 203 -1.32 17.61 -8.11
C ASN A 203 -0.19 16.69 -8.61
N THR A 204 -0.40 15.38 -8.56
CA THR A 204 0.52 14.37 -9.11
C THR A 204 0.59 14.42 -10.64
N ALA A 205 -0.48 14.86 -11.29
CA ALA A 205 -0.58 15.00 -12.74
C ALA A 205 0.26 16.15 -13.35
N ALA A 206 1.07 16.86 -12.54
CA ALA A 206 1.94 17.96 -12.97
C ALA A 206 3.42 17.54 -13.13
N VAL A 207 3.77 16.30 -12.79
CA VAL A 207 5.16 15.83 -12.68
C VAL A 207 5.32 14.47 -13.37
N GLU A 208 6.37 14.36 -14.19
CA GLU A 208 6.78 13.07 -14.75
C GLU A 208 7.34 12.19 -13.62
N THR A 209 6.61 11.12 -13.31
CA THR A 209 6.90 10.17 -12.23
C THR A 209 7.54 8.92 -12.82
N ARG A 210 8.84 8.72 -12.58
CA ARG A 210 9.52 7.47 -12.92
C ARG A 210 9.27 6.43 -11.84
N VAL A 211 9.01 5.19 -12.26
CA VAL A 211 8.80 4.04 -11.38
C VAL A 211 9.77 2.92 -11.74
N LYS A 212 10.46 2.39 -10.74
CA LYS A 212 11.38 1.24 -10.87
C LYS A 212 11.08 0.17 -9.82
N PHE A 213 11.61 -1.03 -10.02
CA PHE A 213 11.63 -2.06 -8.97
C PHE A 213 12.82 -1.86 -8.00
N ASP A 214 12.61 -2.15 -6.72
CA ASP A 214 13.68 -2.33 -5.73
C ASP A 214 14.40 -3.65 -6.03
N LEU A 215 15.68 -3.59 -6.41
CA LEU A 215 16.47 -4.79 -6.72
C LEU A 215 16.91 -5.54 -5.46
N ASP A 216 17.07 -4.82 -4.35
CA ASP A 216 17.56 -5.33 -3.05
C ASP A 216 16.45 -6.03 -2.23
N LYS A 217 15.30 -6.37 -2.83
CA LYS A 217 14.21 -7.16 -2.24
C LYS A 217 13.85 -8.33 -3.17
N PRO A 218 13.50 -9.52 -2.65
CA PRO A 218 13.08 -10.64 -3.50
C PRO A 218 11.69 -10.41 -4.13
N TYR A 219 10.82 -9.64 -3.48
CA TYR A 219 9.48 -9.29 -3.96
C TYR A 219 9.46 -7.98 -4.80
N PRO A 220 8.48 -7.79 -5.70
CA PRO A 220 8.36 -6.62 -6.57
C PRO A 220 7.85 -5.38 -5.82
N LYS A 221 8.70 -4.82 -4.96
CA LYS A 221 8.52 -3.47 -4.39
C LYS A 221 8.82 -2.42 -5.46
N LEU A 222 7.97 -1.41 -5.54
CA LEU A 222 8.13 -0.26 -6.43
C LEU A 222 8.69 0.95 -5.69
N LEU A 223 9.47 1.75 -6.42
CA LEU A 223 10.07 3.00 -5.96
C LEU A 223 9.82 4.11 -6.98
N PHE A 224 9.53 5.31 -6.49
CA PHE A 224 9.07 6.47 -7.26
C PHE A 224 10.10 7.60 -7.22
N SER A 225 10.28 8.30 -8.34
CA SER A 225 11.18 9.45 -8.46
C SER A 225 10.62 10.48 -9.43
N ALA A 226 10.57 11.75 -9.04
CA ALA A 226 10.25 12.84 -9.95
C ALA A 226 11.40 13.02 -10.95
N ALA A 227 11.12 12.95 -12.25
CA ALA A 227 12.09 13.27 -13.29
C ALA A 227 12.15 14.78 -13.53
N ARG A 228 10.98 15.37 -13.82
CA ARG A 228 10.81 16.78 -14.19
C ARG A 228 9.34 17.20 -14.00
N TRP A 229 9.10 18.50 -14.01
CA TRP A 229 7.77 19.03 -14.30
C TRP A 229 7.37 18.71 -15.74
N LEU A 230 6.07 18.53 -15.97
CA LEU A 230 5.54 18.43 -17.33
C LEU A 230 5.62 19.78 -18.05
N ASN A 231 5.84 19.75 -19.37
CA ASN A 231 5.80 20.93 -20.23
C ASN A 231 4.34 21.42 -20.37
N GLU A 232 4.12 22.65 -20.87
CA GLU A 232 2.77 23.25 -20.92
C GLU A 232 1.76 22.41 -21.73
N ASP A 233 2.17 21.83 -22.86
CA ASP A 233 1.35 20.91 -23.66
C ASP A 233 0.99 19.61 -22.91
N GLU A 234 1.95 19.04 -22.17
CA GLU A 234 1.79 17.80 -21.42
C GLU A 234 0.93 18.00 -20.17
N ALA A 235 1.15 19.10 -19.45
CA ALA A 235 0.35 19.49 -18.30
C ALA A 235 -1.09 19.83 -18.71
N THR A 236 -1.28 20.46 -19.88
CA THR A 236 -2.60 20.71 -20.45
C THR A 236 -3.27 19.41 -20.89
N ALA A 237 -2.55 18.51 -21.57
CA ALA A 237 -3.07 17.19 -21.95
C ALA A 237 -3.46 16.34 -20.73
N ALA A 238 -2.61 16.28 -19.70
CA ALA A 238 -2.89 15.55 -18.46
C ALA A 238 -4.07 16.16 -17.68
N LYS A 239 -4.20 17.49 -17.68
CA LYS A 239 -5.35 18.20 -17.08
C LYS A 239 -6.65 17.89 -17.82
N LEU A 240 -6.64 17.94 -19.16
CA LEU A 240 -7.80 17.58 -20.00
C LEU A 240 -8.18 16.11 -19.77
N ARG A 241 -7.23 15.19 -19.94
CA ARG A 241 -7.46 13.75 -19.71
C ARG A 241 -8.02 13.46 -18.32
N ARG A 242 -7.61 14.17 -17.27
CA ARG A 242 -8.15 14.03 -15.90
C ARG A 242 -9.59 14.57 -15.74
N VAL A 243 -10.05 15.49 -16.59
CA VAL A 243 -11.43 15.98 -16.62
C VAL A 243 -12.30 15.08 -17.52
N ASP A 244 -11.85 14.85 -18.75
CA ASP A 244 -12.59 14.10 -19.77
C ASP A 244 -12.75 12.62 -19.38
N ALA A 245 -11.72 12.04 -18.75
CA ALA A 245 -11.72 10.68 -18.22
C ALA A 245 -12.08 10.62 -16.72
N SER A 246 -12.74 11.64 -16.16
CA SER A 246 -13.01 11.68 -14.70
C SER A 246 -13.83 10.49 -14.21
N ASP A 247 -14.82 10.04 -14.98
CA ASP A 247 -15.62 8.83 -14.68
C ASP A 247 -14.83 7.53 -14.92
N GLU A 248 -13.96 7.47 -15.94
CA GLU A 248 -13.02 6.37 -16.21
C GLU A 248 -12.08 6.18 -15.01
N ILE A 249 -11.47 7.27 -14.53
CA ILE A 249 -10.59 7.34 -13.35
C ILE A 249 -11.35 6.94 -12.09
N ALA A 250 -12.56 7.46 -11.87
CA ALA A 250 -13.38 7.12 -10.71
C ALA A 250 -13.71 5.61 -10.66
N LYS A 251 -14.05 5.02 -11.82
CA LYS A 251 -14.33 3.60 -12.01
C LYS A 251 -13.09 2.72 -11.82
N ILE A 252 -11.93 3.12 -12.36
CA ILE A 252 -10.64 2.44 -12.17
C ILE A 252 -10.23 2.39 -10.69
N LEU A 253 -10.43 3.49 -9.97
CA LEU A 253 -9.97 3.64 -8.58
C LEU A 253 -10.94 3.07 -7.53
N ASN A 254 -12.26 3.10 -7.77
CA ASN A 254 -13.27 2.77 -6.76
C ASN A 254 -14.47 1.97 -7.31
N GLY A 255 -14.54 1.69 -8.61
CA GLY A 255 -15.65 1.00 -9.25
C GLY A 255 -15.54 -0.51 -9.14
N ALA A 256 -16.70 -1.19 -9.20
CA ALA A 256 -16.76 -2.61 -9.47
C ALA A 256 -16.69 -2.85 -10.99
N GLY A 257 -15.73 -3.65 -11.44
CA GLY A 257 -15.50 -4.06 -12.82
C GLY A 257 -14.53 -5.24 -12.83
N ASP A 258 -14.38 -5.91 -13.97
CA ASP A 258 -13.41 -7.01 -14.06
C ASP A 258 -11.99 -6.44 -14.18
N ASP A 259 -11.31 -6.44 -13.05
CA ASP A 259 -9.99 -5.86 -12.87
C ASP A 259 -8.95 -6.92 -12.47
N GLY A 260 -9.28 -8.22 -12.60
CA GLY A 260 -8.48 -9.33 -12.08
C GLY A 260 -8.63 -9.58 -10.57
N VAL A 261 -9.46 -8.81 -9.87
CA VAL A 261 -9.83 -9.03 -8.45
C VAL A 261 -11.28 -9.58 -8.34
N ALA A 262 -11.91 -9.96 -9.47
CA ALA A 262 -13.32 -10.38 -9.51
C ALA A 262 -13.65 -11.55 -10.48
N GLY A 263 -12.74 -12.51 -10.65
CA GLY A 263 -13.11 -13.91 -10.88
C GLY A 263 -13.87 -14.29 -12.16
N GLN A 264 -13.26 -14.11 -13.34
CA GLN A 264 -13.57 -14.88 -14.55
C GLN A 264 -12.27 -15.35 -15.25
N PRO A 265 -12.25 -16.54 -15.88
CA PRO A 265 -11.05 -17.07 -16.51
C PRO A 265 -10.65 -16.27 -17.75
N GLY A 266 -9.37 -15.88 -17.84
CA GLY A 266 -8.78 -15.21 -19.00
C GLY A 266 -7.65 -14.26 -18.64
N ILE A 267 -7.80 -13.48 -17.57
CA ILE A 267 -6.77 -12.56 -17.05
C ILE A 267 -6.12 -13.21 -15.82
N PRO A 268 -4.78 -13.31 -15.72
CA PRO A 268 -4.15 -13.87 -14.52
C PRO A 268 -4.26 -12.89 -13.34
N ALA A 269 -4.46 -13.40 -12.12
CA ALA A 269 -4.72 -12.62 -10.90
C ALA A 269 -3.45 -11.95 -10.33
N GLU A 270 -2.71 -11.22 -11.18
CA GLU A 270 -1.33 -10.79 -10.94
C GLU A 270 -1.21 -9.28 -10.71
N GLY A 271 -0.34 -8.91 -9.77
CA GLY A 271 -0.29 -7.58 -9.14
C GLY A 271 -0.53 -7.61 -7.62
N VAL A 272 -1.02 -8.74 -7.08
CA VAL A 272 -0.94 -9.07 -5.64
C VAL A 272 -0.04 -10.29 -5.44
N GLU A 273 1.19 -10.21 -5.99
CA GLU A 273 2.26 -11.17 -5.69
C GLU A 273 2.53 -11.09 -4.18
N GLN A 274 2.02 -12.08 -3.44
CA GLN A 274 1.92 -12.03 -1.99
C GLN A 274 3.33 -12.01 -1.39
N ALA A 275 3.62 -11.10 -0.45
CA ALA A 275 4.98 -10.90 0.10
C ALA A 275 5.41 -12.00 1.10
N ALA A 276 5.07 -13.24 0.79
CA ALA A 276 5.33 -14.49 1.49
C ALA A 276 5.19 -15.60 0.42
N GLY A 277 6.31 -16.21 0.03
CA GLY A 277 6.42 -17.06 -1.16
C GLY A 277 7.85 -17.06 -1.69
N ALA A 278 8.70 -17.95 -1.17
CA ALA A 278 10.11 -18.03 -1.53
C ALA A 278 10.53 -19.47 -1.81
N ALA A 279 11.36 -19.63 -2.85
CA ALA A 279 12.25 -20.77 -3.13
C ALA A 279 11.70 -22.20 -3.07
N GLN A 280 11.57 -22.82 -4.24
CA GLN A 280 12.01 -24.21 -4.45
C GLN A 280 13.56 -24.22 -4.50
N ASP A 281 14.31 -25.28 -4.20
CA ASP A 281 13.98 -26.68 -3.89
C ASP A 281 14.99 -27.23 -2.84
N ASP A 282 14.70 -28.39 -2.24
CA ASP A 282 15.60 -29.46 -1.76
C ASP A 282 14.92 -30.33 -0.67
N GLY A 283 13.96 -31.15 -1.12
CA GLY A 283 13.12 -32.00 -0.26
C GLY A 283 13.82 -33.21 0.38
N ALA A 284 14.67 -33.01 1.39
CA ALA A 284 15.15 -34.08 2.27
C ALA A 284 15.39 -33.68 3.73
N ALA A 285 16.09 -32.56 3.98
CA ALA A 285 16.56 -32.20 5.33
C ALA A 285 15.44 -31.74 6.30
N ALA A 286 14.31 -31.24 5.77
CA ALA A 286 13.26 -30.59 6.55
C ALA A 286 12.60 -31.50 7.60
N ALA A 287 12.48 -32.81 7.32
CA ALA A 287 11.78 -33.76 8.20
C ALA A 287 12.45 -33.91 9.57
N GLN A 288 13.78 -33.92 9.62
CA GLN A 288 14.53 -34.06 10.89
C GLN A 288 14.61 -32.73 11.66
N ALA A 289 14.68 -31.59 10.95
CA ALA A 289 14.62 -30.27 11.57
C ALA A 289 13.27 -30.00 12.25
N ALA A 290 12.15 -30.40 11.62
CA ALA A 290 10.80 -30.23 12.18
C ALA A 290 10.61 -31.02 13.48
N ALA A 291 11.10 -32.27 13.56
CA ALA A 291 11.03 -33.09 14.76
C ALA A 291 11.83 -32.48 15.93
N ALA A 292 13.04 -31.99 15.66
CA ALA A 292 13.88 -31.33 16.68
C ALA A 292 13.26 -30.01 17.19
N ALA A 293 12.62 -29.22 16.30
CA ALA A 293 11.93 -28.00 16.67
C ALA A 293 10.70 -28.27 17.57
N ALA A 294 9.88 -29.27 17.21
CA ALA A 294 8.70 -29.64 18.00
C ALA A 294 9.06 -30.09 19.43
N ALA A 295 10.09 -30.93 19.58
CA ALA A 295 10.58 -31.39 20.88
C ALA A 295 11.04 -30.23 21.78
N LYS A 296 11.68 -29.20 21.20
CA LYS A 296 12.14 -28.03 21.96
C LYS A 296 10.97 -27.15 22.43
N VAL A 297 9.96 -26.94 21.59
CA VAL A 297 8.79 -26.11 21.93
C VAL A 297 7.97 -26.72 23.08
N GLU A 298 7.81 -28.05 23.13
CA GLU A 298 7.17 -28.72 24.27
C GLU A 298 8.01 -28.59 25.55
N ALA A 299 9.34 -28.71 25.47
CA ALA A 299 10.23 -28.55 26.62
C ALA A 299 10.20 -27.12 27.22
N ASP A 300 10.32 -26.09 26.39
CA ASP A 300 10.26 -24.68 26.83
C ASP A 300 8.89 -24.32 27.44
N LYS A 301 7.81 -24.88 26.89
CA LYS A 301 6.43 -24.72 27.39
C LYS A 301 6.22 -25.42 28.74
N ALA A 302 6.78 -26.61 28.94
CA ALA A 302 6.75 -27.32 30.22
C ALA A 302 7.57 -26.58 31.29
N ALA A 303 8.77 -26.09 30.94
CA ALA A 303 9.61 -25.31 31.85
C ALA A 303 8.92 -24.03 32.32
N LYS A 304 8.28 -23.30 31.41
CA LYS A 304 7.53 -22.08 31.76
C LYS A 304 6.33 -22.36 32.67
N ALA A 305 5.57 -23.43 32.40
CA ALA A 305 4.44 -23.83 33.24
C ALA A 305 4.87 -24.21 34.68
N ALA A 306 6.05 -24.81 34.85
CA ALA A 306 6.63 -25.08 36.17
C ALA A 306 7.02 -23.78 36.90
N ALA A 307 7.66 -22.83 36.20
CA ALA A 307 8.05 -21.54 36.76
C ALA A 307 6.85 -20.69 37.23
N ASP A 308 5.80 -20.58 36.41
CA ASP A 308 4.56 -19.87 36.76
C ASP A 308 3.86 -20.48 38.00
N LYS A 309 3.91 -21.82 38.15
CA LYS A 309 3.34 -22.52 39.31
C LYS A 309 4.17 -22.27 40.58
N ALA A 310 5.50 -22.25 40.49
CA ALA A 310 6.38 -21.91 41.60
C ALA A 310 6.22 -20.43 42.04
N ALA A 311 6.15 -19.50 41.10
CA ALA A 311 5.94 -18.08 41.38
C ALA A 311 4.62 -17.81 42.12
N LYS A 312 3.51 -18.45 41.69
CA LYS A 312 2.22 -18.34 42.37
C LYS A 312 2.21 -18.97 43.78
N ALA A 313 2.97 -20.05 44.01
CA ALA A 313 3.11 -20.63 45.34
C ALA A 313 3.89 -19.69 46.29
N ALA A 314 5.00 -19.10 45.84
CA ALA A 314 5.78 -18.13 46.60
C ALA A 314 4.95 -16.87 46.94
N ALA A 315 4.22 -16.32 45.95
CA ALA A 315 3.36 -15.16 46.14
C ALA A 315 2.21 -15.42 47.14
N LYS A 316 1.66 -16.63 47.20
CA LYS A 316 0.66 -17.00 48.22
C LYS A 316 1.29 -17.00 49.62
N LYS A 317 2.44 -17.67 49.81
CA LYS A 317 3.10 -17.77 51.12
C LYS A 317 3.47 -16.39 51.68
N ALA A 318 4.05 -15.52 50.85
CA ALA A 318 4.38 -14.15 51.23
C ALA A 318 3.15 -13.33 51.67
N LYS A 319 1.97 -13.57 51.07
CA LYS A 319 0.72 -12.91 51.48
C LYS A 319 0.17 -13.44 52.81
N GLU A 320 0.36 -14.73 53.10
CA GLU A 320 -0.03 -15.33 54.38
C GLU A 320 0.90 -14.89 55.53
N GLU A 321 2.21 -14.77 55.26
CA GLU A 321 3.19 -14.22 56.23
C GLU A 321 2.97 -12.72 56.50
N ALA A 322 2.64 -11.93 55.47
CA ALA A 322 2.28 -10.51 55.64
C ALA A 322 0.99 -10.31 56.45
N ALA A 323 -0.02 -11.19 56.27
CA ALA A 323 -1.25 -11.14 57.05
C ALA A 323 -1.02 -11.47 58.54
N ALA A 324 -0.15 -12.45 58.83
CA ALA A 324 0.23 -12.78 60.21
C ALA A 324 0.99 -11.64 60.90
N ALA A 325 1.88 -10.93 60.17
CA ALA A 325 2.59 -9.76 60.69
C ALA A 325 1.62 -8.60 61.01
N ALA A 326 0.66 -8.33 60.13
CA ALA A 326 -0.34 -7.28 60.34
C ALA A 326 -1.25 -7.56 61.56
N ALA A 327 -1.64 -8.83 61.77
CA ALA A 327 -2.44 -9.23 62.93
C ALA A 327 -1.71 -8.98 64.26
N LYS A 328 -0.39 -9.19 64.31
CA LYS A 328 0.42 -8.92 65.50
C LYS A 328 0.60 -7.41 65.75
N ALA A 329 0.84 -6.62 64.69
CA ALA A 329 0.93 -5.17 64.82
C ALA A 329 -0.37 -4.55 65.38
N ALA A 330 -1.54 -5.13 65.04
CA ALA A 330 -2.83 -4.71 65.59
C ALA A 330 -2.99 -5.01 67.09
N SER A 331 -2.47 -6.13 67.61
CA SER A 331 -2.51 -6.42 69.06
C SER A 331 -1.55 -5.53 69.85
N ASP A 332 -0.37 -5.24 69.31
CA ASP A 332 0.62 -4.40 69.99
C ASP A 332 0.15 -2.92 70.04
N ALA A 333 -0.56 -2.44 69.01
CA ALA A 333 -1.19 -1.11 69.02
C ALA A 333 -2.35 -0.98 70.04
N ALA A 334 -3.13 -2.05 70.26
CA ALA A 334 -4.22 -2.05 71.24
C ALA A 334 -3.70 -1.95 72.69
N ALA A 335 -2.50 -2.46 72.97
CA ALA A 335 -1.86 -2.32 74.28
C ALA A 335 -1.36 -0.88 74.54
N ALA A 336 -0.88 -0.18 73.51
CA ALA A 336 -0.40 1.20 73.63
C ALA A 336 -1.55 2.21 73.87
N ALA A 337 -2.72 1.98 73.27
CA ALA A 337 -3.89 2.88 73.39
C ALA A 337 -4.46 2.99 74.81
N ALA A 338 -4.13 2.06 75.72
CA ALA A 338 -4.58 2.09 77.12
C ALA A 338 -3.72 2.99 78.04
N ALA A 339 -2.62 3.57 77.54
CA ALA A 339 -1.61 4.27 78.33
C ALA A 339 -1.52 5.79 78.09
N ALA A 340 -2.40 6.37 77.26
CA ALA A 340 -2.33 7.76 76.79
C ALA A 340 -3.67 8.50 76.97
N ALA A 341 -4.23 8.48 78.18
CA ALA A 341 -5.51 9.10 78.53
C ALA A 341 -5.35 10.12 79.68
N GLN A 342 -4.55 11.16 79.45
CA GLN A 342 -4.43 12.33 80.32
C GLN A 342 -3.96 13.55 79.50
N ASP A 343 -4.54 14.71 79.80
CA ASP A 343 -4.16 16.08 79.38
C ASP A 343 -4.27 16.42 77.86
N ASP A 344 -4.63 17.63 77.42
CA ASP A 344 -5.57 18.64 77.97
C ASP A 344 -6.05 19.59 76.82
N ASP A 345 -6.91 20.56 77.16
CA ASP A 345 -7.67 21.54 76.36
C ASP A 345 -7.07 22.19 75.07
N GLY A 346 -7.96 22.41 74.09
CA GLY A 346 -8.33 23.77 73.66
C GLY A 346 -7.70 24.41 72.40
N GLY A 347 -8.52 25.14 71.62
CA GLY A 347 -8.06 26.12 70.60
C GLY A 347 -8.93 26.21 69.33
N PHE A 348 -9.43 27.41 68.98
CA PHE A 348 -10.26 27.64 67.78
C PHE A 348 -9.95 28.97 67.06
N GLY A 349 -10.03 28.95 65.73
CA GLY A 349 -10.05 30.11 64.83
C GLY A 349 -8.67 30.55 64.28
N SER A 350 -8.57 31.46 63.29
CA SER A 350 -9.46 31.85 62.17
C SER A 350 -8.89 33.12 61.51
N VAL A 351 -8.96 33.23 60.17
CA VAL A 351 -8.60 34.41 59.32
C VAL A 351 -7.12 34.86 59.40
N ASP A 352 -6.47 35.37 58.35
CA ASP A 352 -6.78 36.62 57.63
C ASP A 352 -6.36 36.63 56.12
N ASP A 353 -6.57 37.76 55.44
CA ASP A 353 -6.51 37.96 53.97
C ASP A 353 -5.32 38.85 53.51
N THR A 354 -5.03 38.97 52.19
CA THR A 354 -4.84 40.25 51.44
C THR A 354 -4.07 40.18 50.09
N LEU A 355 -4.77 40.63 49.04
CA LEU A 355 -4.34 41.56 47.95
C LEU A 355 -3.35 41.14 46.83
N ALA A 356 -3.36 41.96 45.75
CA ALA A 356 -2.85 41.65 44.41
C ALA A 356 -2.42 42.89 43.57
N ALA A 357 -1.63 42.67 42.50
CA ALA A 357 -1.43 43.48 41.28
C ALA A 357 -0.61 42.60 40.29
N GLU A 358 -0.85 42.45 38.98
CA GLU A 358 -1.21 43.32 37.84
C GLU A 358 0.01 43.76 36.98
N ALA A 359 -0.16 43.80 35.65
CA ALA A 359 0.91 43.92 34.64
C ALA A 359 0.83 45.25 33.85
N PRO A 360 1.89 45.62 33.08
CA PRO A 360 1.65 45.84 31.64
C PRO A 360 2.85 45.59 30.69
N ALA A 361 2.57 45.66 29.38
CA ALA A 361 3.51 45.94 28.28
C ALA A 361 2.94 47.13 27.44
N PRO A 362 3.69 47.85 26.57
CA PRO A 362 3.90 47.38 25.17
C PRO A 362 5.08 47.99 24.35
N ALA A 363 5.26 47.49 23.10
CA ALA A 363 5.67 48.23 21.86
C ALA A 363 7.08 48.91 21.73
N ALA A 364 7.69 49.13 20.54
CA ALA A 364 7.53 48.60 19.16
C ALA A 364 8.70 49.06 18.23
N SER A 365 8.83 48.45 17.02
CA SER A 365 9.52 48.97 15.79
C SER A 365 11.07 49.05 15.81
N ALA A 366 11.89 48.85 14.75
CA ALA A 366 11.88 48.16 13.43
C ALA A 366 13.38 48.12 12.92
N ALA A 367 13.84 47.87 11.67
CA ALA A 367 13.25 47.67 10.33
C ALA A 367 14.22 46.92 9.34
N GLN A 368 13.66 46.48 8.20
CA GLN A 368 14.20 46.22 6.84
C GLN A 368 15.72 46.12 6.51
N ALA A 369 16.06 45.10 5.70
CA ALA A 369 16.94 45.23 4.51
C ALA A 369 16.72 44.06 3.49
N SER A 370 16.84 44.35 2.20
CA SER A 370 16.97 43.37 1.10
C SER A 370 18.15 43.75 0.19
N PRO A 371 18.65 42.82 -0.62
CA PRO A 371 18.94 43.16 -2.02
C PRO A 371 18.38 42.13 -3.02
N ALA A 372 18.50 42.42 -4.33
CA ALA A 372 17.84 41.68 -5.39
C ALA A 372 18.80 41.05 -6.42
N ALA A 373 18.28 40.04 -7.12
CA ALA A 373 18.59 39.59 -8.48
C ALA A 373 20.05 39.63 -9.01
N ALA A 374 20.55 38.44 -9.36
CA ALA A 374 21.49 38.26 -10.48
C ALA A 374 20.97 37.11 -11.35
N ALA A 375 20.97 37.29 -12.67
CA ALA A 375 20.53 36.27 -13.63
C ALA A 375 21.75 35.55 -14.24
N ALA A 376 21.65 34.24 -14.42
CA ALA A 376 22.64 33.44 -15.13
C ALA A 376 21.91 32.41 -16.02
N THR A 377 22.02 32.58 -17.33
CA THR A 377 21.59 31.60 -18.34
C THR A 377 22.55 30.42 -18.37
N VAL A 378 22.03 29.19 -18.38
CA VAL A 378 22.78 27.97 -18.68
C VAL A 378 22.02 27.21 -19.76
N GLU A 379 22.75 26.64 -20.73
CA GLU A 379 22.19 26.17 -22.00
C GLU A 379 21.37 24.87 -21.90
N ALA A 380 20.50 24.67 -22.90
CA ALA A 380 19.64 23.51 -23.02
C ALA A 380 20.40 22.26 -23.50
N GLY A 381 20.99 21.51 -22.56
CA GLY A 381 21.46 20.15 -22.79
C GLY A 381 20.37 19.12 -22.47
N VAL A 382 19.60 18.67 -23.47
CA VAL A 382 18.66 17.54 -23.29
C VAL A 382 19.48 16.24 -23.16
N PRO A 383 19.42 15.52 -22.02
CA PRO A 383 20.11 14.24 -21.89
C PRO A 383 19.42 13.19 -22.77
N ALA A 384 20.20 12.48 -23.60
CA ALA A 384 19.69 11.60 -24.66
C ALA A 384 18.82 10.41 -24.19
N GLY A 385 18.79 10.11 -22.89
CA GLY A 385 18.03 8.99 -22.31
C GLY A 385 16.50 9.17 -22.23
N LEU A 386 15.92 10.23 -22.81
CA LEU A 386 14.45 10.39 -22.84
C LEU A 386 13.80 9.42 -23.84
N ALA A 387 14.42 9.17 -25.00
CA ALA A 387 13.88 8.27 -26.01
C ALA A 387 13.85 6.80 -25.54
N ASP A 388 14.92 6.33 -24.89
CA ASP A 388 15.04 4.99 -24.31
C ASP A 388 13.93 4.65 -23.29
N LEU A 389 13.30 5.64 -22.67
CA LEU A 389 12.19 5.45 -21.72
C LEU A 389 10.82 5.31 -22.41
N MET A 390 10.74 5.59 -23.71
CA MET A 390 9.50 5.56 -24.50
C MET A 390 9.40 4.37 -25.47
N VAL A 391 10.53 3.79 -25.92
CA VAL A 391 10.60 2.69 -26.92
C VAL A 391 9.68 1.50 -26.63
N GLY A 392 9.38 1.21 -25.35
CA GLY A 392 8.50 0.09 -24.97
C GLY A 392 7.00 0.38 -24.98
N TRP A 393 6.54 1.60 -25.29
CA TRP A 393 5.12 1.99 -25.21
C TRP A 393 4.35 1.94 -26.53
N ASP A 394 5.03 2.17 -27.66
CA ASP A 394 4.47 2.18 -29.01
C ASP A 394 4.57 0.79 -29.72
N ALA A 395 4.86 -0.26 -28.95
CA ALA A 395 4.89 -1.66 -29.36
C ALA A 395 3.63 -2.42 -28.91
#